data_AF-A0A2E9UNK6-F1
#
_entry.id   AF-A0A2E9UNK6-F1
#
_cell.length_a   1.000
_cell.length_b   1.000
_cell.length_c   1.000
_cell.angle_alpha   90.00
_cell.angle_beta   90.00
_cell.angle_gamma   90.00
#
_symmetry.space_group_name_H-M   'P 1'
#
loop_
_entity.id
_entity.type
_entity.pdbx_description
1 polymer ?
#
loop_
_entity_poly.entity_id
_entity_poly.type
_entity_poly.pdbx_seq_one_letter_code
_entity_poly.pdbx_strand_id
1 'polypeptide(L)'
;MVLWLPFALLLVVAASGCGSSTDTVGSGEPAPGTPDEEGIRLITRPDASYTVDDLVAVGFKKSKQFEIDTLPGTTDIWYGFFRQKDVEVRFYESHTAAIELGVEPAEVVIGKKAGQRDYLIPVVNLYPAYAIAGNMVMLCERELATCESLIDALEE
;
A
#
# COMPACT_ATOMS: atom_id res chain seq x y z
N MET A 1 38.01 8.20 58.71
CA MET A 1 39.42 8.51 58.35
C MET A 1 39.97 7.19 57.83
N VAL A 2 40.11 6.93 56.53
CA VAL A 2 40.56 7.72 55.38
C VAL A 2 39.86 7.11 54.13
N LEU A 3 38.85 7.77 53.58
CA LEU A 3 38.85 8.39 52.23
C LEU A 3 39.92 7.87 51.25
N TRP A 4 39.51 7.15 50.19
CA TRP A 4 40.06 7.28 48.82
C TRP A 4 39.24 6.44 47.82
N LEU A 5 38.31 7.09 47.12
CA LEU A 5 38.16 6.97 45.66
C LEU A 5 39.27 7.86 45.04
N PRO A 6 39.74 7.68 43.78
CA PRO A 6 39.03 7.10 42.63
C PRO A 6 39.91 6.27 41.66
N PHE A 7 39.30 5.46 40.78
CA PHE A 7 39.79 5.37 39.40
C PHE A 7 38.66 4.92 38.47
N ALA A 8 38.36 5.79 37.51
CA ALA A 8 37.46 5.51 36.42
C ALA A 8 38.01 4.37 35.55
N LEU A 9 37.17 3.40 35.20
CA LEU A 9 37.40 2.56 34.04
C LEU A 9 36.08 2.40 33.29
N LEU A 10 35.91 3.28 32.30
CA LEU A 10 34.98 3.13 31.20
C LEU A 10 35.47 1.96 30.34
N LEU A 11 34.70 0.89 30.26
CA LEU A 11 34.89 -0.18 29.27
C LEU A 11 33.56 -0.41 28.57
N VAL A 12 33.43 0.25 27.43
CA VAL A 12 32.38 -0.02 26.43
C VAL A 12 32.68 -1.39 25.84
N VAL A 13 31.74 -2.33 25.98
CA VAL A 13 31.66 -3.51 25.11
C VAL A 13 30.28 -3.51 24.48
N ALA A 14 30.23 -3.03 23.24
CA ALA A 14 29.14 -3.33 22.33
C ALA A 14 29.35 -4.76 21.80
N ALA A 15 28.38 -5.63 22.05
CA ALA A 15 28.22 -6.89 21.33
C ALA A 15 26.74 -7.04 21.00
N SER A 16 26.38 -6.57 19.82
CA SER A 16 25.21 -7.02 19.07
C SER A 16 25.48 -8.43 18.52
N GLY A 17 24.62 -9.39 18.85
CA GLY A 17 24.61 -10.74 18.28
C GLY A 17 23.68 -11.61 19.14
N CYS A 18 22.44 -11.90 18.73
CA CYS A 18 21.93 -12.75 17.64
C CYS A 18 21.42 -14.09 18.20
N GLY A 19 20.18 -14.44 17.82
CA GLY A 19 19.84 -15.82 17.48
C GLY A 19 19.09 -16.64 18.52
N SER A 20 17.76 -16.60 18.45
CA SER A 20 16.98 -17.83 18.61
C SER A 20 16.05 -17.94 17.41
N SER A 21 16.42 -18.81 16.48
CA SER A 21 15.58 -19.21 15.37
C SER A 21 14.33 -19.86 15.92
N THR A 22 13.18 -19.34 15.51
CA THR A 22 11.98 -20.15 15.36
C THR A 22 11.41 -19.69 14.03
N ASP A 23 11.39 -20.61 13.06
CA ASP A 23 10.65 -20.45 11.83
C ASP A 23 9.16 -20.43 12.18
N THR A 24 8.70 -19.29 12.67
CA THR A 24 7.29 -18.94 12.60
C THR A 24 7.13 -18.20 11.28
N VAL A 25 6.52 -18.87 10.31
CA VAL A 25 5.75 -18.21 9.25
C VAL A 25 4.61 -17.50 9.96
N GLY A 26 4.95 -16.39 10.61
CA GLY A 26 4.01 -15.39 11.03
C GLY A 26 3.78 -14.54 9.80
N SER A 27 2.69 -14.81 9.08
CA SER A 27 1.98 -13.73 8.41
C SER A 27 1.64 -12.74 9.53
N GLY A 28 2.55 -11.80 9.78
CA GLY A 28 2.23 -10.62 10.55
C GLY A 28 1.19 -9.90 9.72
N GLU A 29 -0.08 -10.15 10.01
CA GLU A 29 -1.17 -9.36 9.46
C GLU A 29 -0.83 -7.91 9.80
N PRO A 30 -0.55 -7.04 8.81
CA PRO A 30 -0.23 -5.65 9.11
C PRO A 30 -1.38 -5.05 9.91
N ALA A 31 -1.04 -4.25 10.91
CA ALA A 31 -2.06 -3.53 11.66
C ALA A 31 -2.88 -2.68 10.67
N PRO A 32 -4.23 -2.63 10.80
CA PRO A 32 -5.04 -1.78 9.95
C PRO A 32 -4.51 -0.33 10.00
N GLY A 33 -4.29 0.26 8.82
CA GLY A 33 -3.79 1.63 8.70
C GLY A 33 -2.28 1.79 8.67
N THR A 34 -1.49 0.71 8.67
CA THR A 34 -0.04 0.78 8.40
C THR A 34 0.32 0.02 7.13
N PRO A 35 1.24 0.52 6.29
CA PRO A 35 1.79 -0.24 5.18
C PRO A 35 2.39 -1.58 5.63
N ASP A 36 2.40 -2.56 4.74
CA ASP A 36 3.10 -3.83 4.96
C ASP A 36 4.63 -3.66 5.02
N GLU A 37 5.35 -4.71 5.40
CA GLU A 37 6.82 -4.69 5.54
C GLU A 37 7.55 -4.25 4.25
N GLU A 38 6.96 -4.54 3.09
CA GLU A 38 7.51 -4.16 1.78
C GLU A 38 7.14 -2.72 1.37
N GLY A 39 6.18 -2.09 2.06
CA GLY A 39 5.68 -0.75 1.77
C GLY A 39 4.93 -0.65 0.44
N ILE A 40 4.31 -1.75 -0.02
CA ILE A 40 3.60 -1.82 -1.30
C ILE A 40 2.12 -2.19 -1.14
N ARG A 41 1.69 -2.52 0.08
CA ARG A 41 0.29 -2.83 0.42
C ARG A 41 -0.15 -1.99 1.61
N LEU A 42 -1.38 -1.50 1.55
CA LEU A 42 -2.04 -0.84 2.67
C LEU A 42 -3.49 -1.28 2.73
N ILE A 43 -3.99 -1.60 3.92
CA ILE A 43 -5.43 -1.82 4.18
C ILE A 43 -5.84 -0.88 5.32
N THR A 44 -6.83 -0.04 5.08
CA THR A 44 -7.27 1.00 6.01
C THR A 44 -8.76 1.31 5.89
N ARG A 45 -9.26 2.12 6.83
CA ARG A 45 -10.63 2.66 6.88
C ARG A 45 -11.73 1.60 6.68
N PRO A 46 -11.82 0.59 7.55
CA PRO A 46 -12.75 -0.52 7.36
C PRO A 46 -14.23 -0.11 7.33
N ASP A 47 -14.57 1.02 7.96
CA ASP A 47 -15.94 1.53 8.05
C ASP A 47 -16.29 2.56 6.94
N ALA A 48 -15.35 2.89 6.06
CA ALA A 48 -15.57 3.88 5.01
C ALA A 48 -16.21 3.26 3.75
N SER A 49 -17.02 4.07 3.08
CA SER A 49 -17.60 3.75 1.77
C SER A 49 -17.50 4.97 0.88
N TYR A 50 -16.85 4.82 -0.27
CA TYR A 50 -16.57 5.88 -1.22
C TYR A 50 -17.21 5.57 -2.58
N THR A 51 -17.46 6.63 -3.32
CA THR A 51 -17.87 6.65 -4.73
C THR A 51 -16.84 7.43 -5.54
N VAL A 52 -16.89 7.31 -6.87
CA VAL A 52 -16.01 8.11 -7.74
C VAL A 52 -16.25 9.62 -7.55
N ASP A 53 -17.46 10.04 -7.17
CA ASP A 53 -17.77 11.46 -6.97
C ASP A 53 -17.13 12.00 -5.68
N ASP A 54 -16.97 11.19 -4.64
CA ASP A 54 -16.19 11.57 -3.44
C ASP A 54 -14.72 11.80 -3.80
N LEU A 55 -14.16 10.95 -4.66
CA LEU A 55 -12.81 11.12 -5.17
C LEU A 55 -12.69 12.39 -6.02
N VAL A 56 -13.68 12.67 -6.87
CA VAL A 56 -13.71 13.89 -7.69
C VAL A 56 -13.78 15.14 -6.81
N ALA A 57 -14.53 15.09 -5.71
CA ALA A 57 -14.65 16.20 -4.76
C ALA A 57 -13.29 16.62 -4.17
N VAL A 58 -12.38 15.66 -3.98
CA VAL A 58 -11.02 15.92 -3.46
C VAL A 58 -9.98 16.15 -4.55
N GLY A 59 -10.39 16.16 -5.83
CA GLY A 59 -9.53 16.54 -6.96
C GLY A 59 -9.07 15.39 -7.86
N PHE A 60 -9.61 14.18 -7.69
CA PHE A 60 -9.42 13.11 -8.67
C PHE A 60 -10.05 13.48 -10.01
N LYS A 61 -9.34 13.24 -11.10
CA LYS A 61 -9.81 13.51 -12.46
C LYS A 61 -10.10 12.20 -13.17
N LYS A 62 -11.39 11.93 -13.42
CA LYS A 62 -11.84 10.80 -14.24
C LYS A 62 -11.21 10.87 -15.64
N SER A 63 -10.56 9.78 -16.07
CA SER A 63 -10.02 9.67 -17.43
C SER A 63 -10.80 8.64 -18.24
N LYS A 64 -10.88 7.41 -17.73
CA LYS A 64 -11.54 6.30 -18.42
C LYS A 64 -12.23 5.39 -17.41
N GLN A 65 -13.48 5.05 -17.69
CA GLN A 65 -14.19 3.98 -17.00
C GLN A 65 -13.83 2.64 -17.66
N PHE A 66 -13.61 1.61 -16.85
CA PHE A 66 -13.37 0.25 -17.35
C PHE A 66 -14.62 -0.63 -17.15
N GLU A 67 -14.74 -1.65 -18.01
CA GLU A 67 -15.80 -2.65 -17.90
C GLU A 67 -15.57 -3.56 -16.69
N ILE A 68 -16.64 -3.85 -15.95
CA ILE A 68 -16.59 -4.69 -14.74
C ILE A 68 -16.57 -6.19 -15.05
N ASP A 69 -16.87 -6.60 -16.28
CA ASP A 69 -17.07 -8.00 -16.68
C ASP A 69 -15.88 -8.93 -16.38
N THR A 70 -14.68 -8.37 -16.28
CA THR A 70 -13.43 -9.13 -16.06
C THR A 70 -12.96 -9.14 -14.60
N LEU A 71 -13.64 -8.39 -13.71
CA LEU A 71 -13.30 -8.25 -12.31
C LEU A 71 -14.55 -8.49 -11.44
N PRO A 72 -14.81 -9.73 -11.03
CA PRO A 72 -16.04 -10.08 -10.34
C PRO A 72 -16.18 -9.32 -9.01
N GLY A 73 -17.40 -8.82 -8.76
CA GLY A 73 -17.73 -8.10 -7.54
C GLY A 73 -17.40 -6.61 -7.54
N THR A 74 -16.76 -6.08 -8.60
CA THR A 74 -16.60 -4.64 -8.74
C THR A 74 -17.93 -3.99 -9.13
N THR A 75 -18.28 -2.90 -8.46
CA THR A 75 -19.46 -2.07 -8.75
C THR A 75 -19.13 -0.96 -9.73
N ASP A 76 -17.88 -0.48 -9.75
CA ASP A 76 -17.39 0.54 -10.67
C ASP A 76 -15.86 0.49 -10.77
N ILE A 77 -15.29 0.89 -11.91
CA ILE A 77 -13.84 0.93 -12.12
C ILE A 77 -13.45 2.17 -12.91
N TRP A 78 -12.52 2.95 -12.37
CA TRP A 78 -12.01 4.17 -12.98
C TRP A 78 -10.49 4.22 -13.03
N TYR A 79 -9.96 4.48 -14.22
CA TYR A 79 -8.64 5.06 -14.38
C TYR A 79 -8.75 6.59 -14.40
N GLY A 80 -7.89 7.24 -13.63
CA GLY A 80 -7.83 8.70 -13.57
C GLY A 80 -6.54 9.21 -12.96
N PHE A 81 -6.54 10.49 -12.65
CA PHE A 81 -5.36 11.21 -12.20
C PHE A 81 -5.62 11.93 -10.88
N PHE A 82 -4.68 11.82 -9.94
CA PHE A 82 -4.66 12.59 -8.72
C PHE A 82 -3.25 13.16 -8.49
N ARG A 83 -3.13 14.47 -8.25
CA ARG A 83 -1.82 15.15 -8.06
C ARG A 83 -0.75 14.77 -9.10
N GLN A 84 -1.14 14.74 -10.38
CA GLN A 84 -0.29 14.36 -11.53
C GLN A 84 0.17 12.90 -11.55
N LYS A 85 -0.48 12.04 -10.76
CA LYS A 85 -0.24 10.62 -10.69
C LYS A 85 -1.43 9.81 -11.15
N ASP A 86 -1.16 8.72 -11.82
CA ASP A 86 -2.12 7.75 -12.30
C ASP A 86 -2.64 6.90 -11.14
N VAL A 87 -3.97 6.72 -11.08
CA VAL A 87 -4.60 5.81 -10.12
C VAL A 87 -5.72 5.06 -10.84
N GLU A 88 -5.71 3.74 -10.71
CA GLU A 88 -6.88 2.92 -11.02
C GLU A 88 -7.61 2.60 -9.72
N VAL A 89 -8.90 2.92 -9.66
CA VAL A 89 -9.76 2.71 -8.50
C VAL A 89 -10.85 1.73 -8.87
N ARG A 90 -10.98 0.66 -8.09
CA ARG A 90 -12.00 -0.39 -8.22
C ARG A 90 -12.88 -0.35 -6.99
N PHE A 91 -14.16 -0.10 -7.18
CA PHE A 91 -15.15 -0.04 -6.12
C PHE A 91 -15.82 -1.39 -5.93
N TYR A 92 -16.08 -1.74 -4.68
CA TYR A 92 -16.81 -2.94 -4.27
C TYR A 92 -18.00 -2.54 -3.40
N GLU A 93 -18.86 -3.50 -3.07
CA GLU A 93 -20.04 -3.28 -2.23
C GLU A 93 -19.67 -2.89 -0.79
N SER A 94 -18.53 -3.37 -0.28
CA SER A 94 -18.09 -3.13 1.10
C SER A 94 -16.58 -3.30 1.23
N HIS A 95 -16.03 -2.92 2.39
CA HIS A 95 -14.63 -3.19 2.73
C HIS A 95 -14.30 -4.69 2.72
N THR A 96 -15.17 -5.52 3.30
CA THR A 96 -15.01 -6.98 3.26
C THR A 96 -14.97 -7.49 1.81
N ALA A 97 -15.86 -7.01 0.95
CA ALA A 97 -15.85 -7.39 -0.46
C ALA A 97 -14.57 -6.91 -1.19
N ALA A 98 -14.06 -5.72 -0.87
CA ALA A 98 -12.81 -5.21 -1.42
C ALA A 98 -11.62 -6.09 -1.04
N ILE A 99 -11.59 -6.61 0.19
CA ILE A 99 -10.55 -7.56 0.64
C ILE A 99 -10.74 -8.91 -0.07
N GLU A 100 -11.93 -9.52 0.05
CA GLU A 100 -12.18 -10.89 -0.42
C GLU A 100 -12.07 -11.04 -1.94
N LEU A 101 -12.48 -10.02 -2.70
CA LEU A 101 -12.56 -10.08 -4.17
C LEU A 101 -11.50 -9.23 -4.86
N GLY A 102 -10.91 -8.25 -4.16
CA GLY A 102 -10.01 -7.27 -4.75
C GLY A 102 -8.53 -7.52 -4.52
N VAL A 103 -8.15 -8.25 -3.48
CA VAL A 103 -6.73 -8.55 -3.19
C VAL A 103 -6.09 -9.38 -4.29
N GLU A 104 -6.68 -10.53 -4.67
CA GLU A 104 -6.07 -11.40 -5.68
C GLU A 104 -5.85 -10.68 -7.03
N PRO A 105 -6.83 -9.96 -7.60
CA PRO A 105 -6.59 -9.18 -8.82
C PRO A 105 -5.57 -8.05 -8.66
N ALA A 106 -5.43 -7.46 -7.48
CA ALA A 106 -4.42 -6.43 -7.22
C ALA A 106 -3.01 -7.04 -7.13
N GLU A 107 -2.86 -8.17 -6.44
CA GLU A 107 -1.60 -8.95 -6.39
C GLU A 107 -1.12 -9.35 -7.78
N VAL A 108 -2.04 -9.78 -8.66
CA VAL A 108 -1.71 -10.09 -10.05
C VAL A 108 -1.15 -8.86 -10.77
N VAL A 109 -1.63 -7.64 -10.48
CA VAL A 109 -1.15 -6.40 -11.11
C VAL A 109 0.21 -5.98 -10.55
N ILE A 110 0.37 -5.94 -9.22
CA ILE A 110 1.64 -5.51 -8.60
C ILE A 110 2.76 -6.54 -8.82
N GLY A 111 2.41 -7.83 -8.94
CA GLY A 111 3.31 -8.92 -9.28
C GLY A 111 3.75 -8.96 -10.74
N LYS A 112 3.17 -8.12 -11.62
CA LYS A 112 3.64 -8.00 -13.01
C LYS A 112 5.07 -7.48 -13.02
N LYS A 113 5.98 -8.39 -13.34
CA LYS A 113 7.36 -8.01 -13.62
C LYS A 113 7.43 -7.33 -14.97
N ALA A 114 8.18 -6.26 -15.01
CA ALA A 114 8.72 -5.65 -16.20
C ALA A 114 9.06 -6.67 -17.30
N GLY A 115 8.31 -6.67 -18.42
CA GLY A 115 8.62 -7.47 -19.60
C GLY A 115 9.75 -6.83 -20.42
N GLN A 116 10.84 -7.56 -20.64
CA GLN A 116 12.02 -7.12 -21.39
C GLN A 116 11.67 -6.64 -22.81
N ARG A 117 11.69 -5.33 -23.07
CA ARG A 117 12.00 -4.78 -24.40
C ARG A 117 12.75 -3.45 -24.20
N ASP A 118 14.03 -3.47 -24.53
CA ASP A 118 15.00 -2.35 -24.49
C ASP A 118 15.87 -2.26 -23.22
N TYR A 119 17.20 -2.36 -23.41
CA TYR A 119 18.23 -2.20 -22.36
C TYR A 119 18.41 -0.72 -21.97
N LEU A 120 17.92 0.20 -22.80
CA LEU A 120 18.08 1.65 -22.63
C LEU A 120 16.88 2.32 -21.95
N ILE A 121 15.81 1.58 -21.68
CA ILE A 121 14.60 2.10 -21.04
C ILE A 121 14.30 1.24 -19.81
N PRO A 122 14.39 1.77 -18.58
CA PRO A 122 13.99 1.01 -17.41
C PRO A 122 12.50 0.68 -17.54
N VAL A 123 12.21 -0.62 -17.59
CA VAL A 123 10.85 -1.11 -17.62
C VAL A 123 10.27 -0.96 -16.21
N VAL A 124 9.28 -0.10 -16.06
CA VAL A 124 8.62 0.17 -14.78
C VAL A 124 7.23 -0.46 -14.84
N ASN A 125 6.91 -1.35 -13.89
CA ASN A 125 5.51 -1.70 -13.66
C ASN A 125 4.77 -0.42 -13.27
N LEU A 126 3.76 -0.02 -14.04
CA LEU A 126 3.03 1.23 -13.79
C LEU A 126 2.45 1.25 -12.38
N TYR A 127 1.97 0.10 -11.89
CA TYR A 127 1.37 -0.06 -10.58
C TYR A 127 2.11 -1.12 -9.76
N PRO A 128 3.21 -0.76 -9.07
CA PRO A 128 3.96 -1.68 -8.23
C PRO A 128 3.39 -1.82 -6.81
N ALA A 129 2.35 -1.06 -6.46
CA ALA A 129 1.72 -1.05 -5.14
C ALA A 129 0.20 -0.92 -5.25
N TYR A 130 -0.52 -1.34 -4.21
CA TYR A 130 -1.96 -1.14 -4.08
C TYR A 130 -2.36 -0.76 -2.65
N ALA A 131 -3.50 -0.09 -2.51
CA ALA A 131 -4.10 0.20 -1.22
C ALA A 131 -5.60 -0.13 -1.23
N ILE A 132 -6.11 -0.57 -0.09
CA ILE A 132 -7.55 -0.75 0.17
C ILE A 132 -7.95 0.27 1.23
N ALA A 133 -8.92 1.13 0.89
CA ALA A 133 -9.50 2.08 1.83
C ALA A 133 -11.02 1.98 1.75
N GLY A 134 -11.67 1.53 2.84
CA GLY A 134 -13.10 1.25 2.79
C GLY A 134 -13.44 0.24 1.71
N ASN A 135 -14.46 0.54 0.90
CA ASN A 135 -14.92 -0.30 -0.20
C ASN A 135 -14.10 -0.21 -1.50
N MET A 136 -13.00 0.55 -1.55
CA MET A 136 -12.22 0.72 -2.77
C MET A 136 -10.83 0.08 -2.70
N VAL A 137 -10.43 -0.53 -3.81
CA VAL A 137 -9.05 -0.95 -4.10
C VAL A 137 -8.44 0.02 -5.09
N MET A 138 -7.26 0.55 -4.78
CA MET A 138 -6.52 1.49 -5.60
C MET A 138 -5.20 0.88 -6.05
N LEU A 139 -4.87 0.98 -7.33
CA LEU A 139 -3.56 0.67 -7.89
C LEU A 139 -2.74 1.95 -8.00
N CYS A 140 -1.57 1.96 -7.37
CA CYS A 140 -0.81 3.18 -7.10
C CYS A 140 0.30 3.35 -8.12
N GLU A 141 0.34 4.49 -8.85
CA GLU A 141 1.45 4.75 -9.77
C GLU A 141 2.78 4.79 -9.00
N ARG A 142 3.74 3.96 -9.45
CA ARG A 142 5.15 3.90 -9.02
C ARG A 142 5.44 3.57 -7.55
N GLU A 143 4.57 3.94 -6.61
CA GLU A 143 4.76 3.75 -5.17
C GLU A 143 3.44 3.91 -4.41
N LEU A 144 3.36 3.32 -3.22
CA LEU A 144 2.19 3.34 -2.36
C LEU A 144 1.75 4.77 -1.97
N ALA A 145 2.70 5.69 -1.81
CA ALA A 145 2.47 7.08 -1.44
C ALA A 145 1.52 7.82 -2.39
N THR A 146 1.43 7.38 -3.66
CA THR A 146 0.43 7.90 -4.61
C THR A 146 -0.99 7.68 -4.08
N CYS A 147 -1.31 6.46 -3.63
CA CYS A 147 -2.62 6.15 -3.05
C CYS A 147 -2.81 6.77 -1.68
N GLU A 148 -1.79 6.76 -0.81
CA GLU A 148 -1.85 7.42 0.50
C GLU A 148 -2.23 8.88 0.35
N SER A 149 -1.67 9.59 -0.64
CA SER A 149 -2.00 10.99 -0.87
C SER A 149 -3.47 11.24 -1.24
N LEU A 150 -4.12 10.29 -1.93
CA LEU A 150 -5.55 10.35 -2.26
C LEU A 150 -6.40 9.96 -1.06
N ILE A 151 -5.97 8.94 -0.33
CA ILE A 151 -6.54 8.52 0.96
C ILE A 151 -6.59 9.72 1.89
N ASP A 152 -5.47 10.38 2.18
CA ASP A 152 -5.39 11.53 3.09
C ASP A 152 -6.32 12.67 2.69
N ALA A 153 -6.48 12.93 1.39
CA ALA A 153 -7.37 13.99 0.90
C ALA A 153 -8.86 13.70 1.17
N LEU A 154 -9.25 12.43 1.35
CA LEU A 154 -10.61 12.02 1.70
C LEU A 154 -10.93 12.16 3.21
N GLU A 155 -9.98 12.61 4.02
CA GLU A 155 -10.19 12.95 5.45
C GLU A 155 -10.57 14.42 5.69
N GLU A 156 -10.54 15.26 4.64
CA GLU A 156 -10.82 16.71 4.72
C GLU A 156 -12.30 17.07 4.47
#